data_AF-A0A3M1JKD1-F1
#
_entry.id   AF-A0A3M1JKD1-F1
#
_cell.length_a   1.000
_cell.length_b   1.000
_cell.length_c   1.000
_cell.angle_alpha   90.00
_cell.angle_beta   90.00
_cell.angle_gamma   90.00
#
_symmetry.space_group_name_H-M   'P 1'
#
loop_
_entity.id
_entity.type
_entity.pdbx_description
1 polymer ?
#
loop_
_entity_poly.entity_id
_entity_poly.type
_entity_poly.pdbx_seq_one_letter_code
_entity_poly.pdbx_strand_id
1 'polypeptide(L)'
;MIEVHIPVPPESVAYWTELCQAGGAQAVTLIPGENDPEWFREPGEPIPWKAPLLRCLVDDRHQARYLIRRLETCLQDHIDHWLVPVPDKDWIRESRNFFQPLLIHDTYWIRPPWQSETPDTRPALILEPGLAFGTGQHPTTRFLLDWLAMHPP
;
A
#
# COMPACT_ATOMS: atom_id res chain seq x y z
N MET A 1 -16.46 -2.40 4.72
CA MET A 1 -15.79 -1.45 3.81
C MET A 1 -16.09 -1.79 2.37
N ILE A 2 -16.21 -0.77 1.53
CA ILE A 2 -16.45 -0.86 0.10
C ILE A 2 -15.59 0.17 -0.60
N GLU A 3 -15.07 -0.18 -1.76
CA GLU A 3 -14.46 0.77 -2.67
C GLU A 3 -15.43 1.14 -3.78
N VAL A 4 -15.59 2.44 -3.99
CA VAL A 4 -16.20 2.99 -5.20
C VAL A 4 -15.09 3.30 -6.18
N HIS A 5 -15.09 2.63 -7.32
CA HIS A 5 -14.11 2.83 -8.38
C HIS A 5 -14.74 3.74 -9.44
N ILE A 6 -14.04 4.81 -9.79
CA ILE A 6 -14.55 5.88 -10.66
C ILE A 6 -13.47 6.23 -11.69
N PRO A 7 -13.65 5.92 -12.99
CA PRO A 7 -12.78 6.41 -14.04
C PRO A 7 -12.82 7.95 -14.09
N VAL A 8 -11.67 8.58 -14.23
CA VAL A 8 -11.60 10.05 -14.24
C VAL A 8 -10.67 10.55 -15.36
N PRO A 9 -10.98 11.71 -15.97
CA PRO A 9 -10.07 12.34 -16.91
C PRO A 9 -8.75 12.75 -16.22
N PRO A 10 -7.56 12.41 -16.77
CA PRO A 10 -6.26 12.68 -16.14
C PRO A 10 -6.05 14.13 -15.71
N GLU A 11 -6.53 15.08 -16.51
CA GLU A 11 -6.42 16.53 -16.28
C GLU A 11 -7.24 17.01 -15.06
N SER A 12 -8.22 16.22 -14.62
CA SER A 12 -9.18 16.60 -13.58
C SER A 12 -9.01 15.80 -12.28
N VAL A 13 -8.03 14.90 -12.21
CA VAL A 13 -7.81 14.00 -11.07
C VAL A 13 -7.77 14.73 -9.72
N ALA A 14 -7.10 15.89 -9.65
CA ALA A 14 -7.03 16.68 -8.42
C ALA A 14 -8.43 17.13 -7.96
N TYR A 15 -9.22 17.68 -8.87
CA TYR A 15 -10.58 18.13 -8.60
C TYR A 15 -11.49 16.98 -8.16
N TRP A 16 -11.45 15.85 -8.87
CA TRP A 16 -12.24 14.66 -8.49
C TRP A 16 -11.81 14.08 -7.15
N THR A 17 -10.52 14.12 -6.83
CA THR A 17 -9.99 13.66 -5.53
C THR A 17 -10.58 14.48 -4.39
N GLU A 18 -10.55 15.81 -4.52
CA GLU A 18 -11.14 16.73 -3.54
C GLU A 18 -12.65 16.51 -3.39
N LEU A 19 -13.37 16.34 -4.50
CA LEU A 19 -14.81 16.06 -4.48
C LEU A 19 -15.12 14.74 -3.76
N CYS A 20 -14.33 13.69 -3.98
CA CYS A 20 -14.53 12.39 -3.33
C CYS A 20 -14.26 12.48 -1.82
N GLN A 21 -13.21 13.19 -1.41
CA GLN A 21 -12.89 13.45 0.00
C GLN A 21 -13.99 14.27 0.68
N ALA A 22 -14.38 15.40 0.08
CA ALA A 22 -15.49 16.22 0.56
C ALA A 22 -16.83 15.46 0.56
N GLY A 23 -16.95 14.47 -0.33
CA GLY A 23 -18.04 13.52 -0.48
C GLY A 23 -18.19 12.53 0.67
N GLY A 24 -17.16 12.37 1.50
CA GLY A 24 -17.13 11.45 2.64
C GLY A 24 -16.32 10.17 2.40
N ALA A 25 -15.50 10.11 1.34
CA ALA A 25 -14.53 9.02 1.20
C ALA A 25 -13.48 9.10 2.31
N GLN A 26 -13.20 7.97 2.97
CA GLN A 26 -12.21 7.87 4.04
C GLN A 26 -10.78 7.90 3.50
N ALA A 27 -10.60 7.35 2.31
CA ALA A 27 -9.37 7.39 1.55
C ALA A 27 -9.72 7.48 0.07
N VAL A 28 -8.86 8.16 -0.69
CA VAL A 28 -8.97 8.26 -2.14
C VAL A 28 -7.60 7.92 -2.71
N THR A 29 -7.56 6.87 -3.52
CA THR A 29 -6.33 6.38 -4.13
C THR A 29 -6.45 6.46 -5.65
N LEU A 30 -5.49 7.10 -6.29
CA LEU A 30 -5.36 7.10 -7.75
C LEU A 30 -4.62 5.82 -8.18
N ILE A 31 -5.20 5.05 -9.10
CA ILE A 31 -4.54 3.87 -9.68
C ILE A 31 -4.64 3.88 -11.22
N PRO A 32 -3.74 3.18 -11.93
CA PRO A 32 -3.85 3.02 -13.38
C PRO A 32 -5.16 2.33 -13.78
N GLY A 33 -5.63 2.64 -14.99
CA GLY A 33 -6.65 1.84 -15.66
C GLY A 33 -6.12 0.47 -16.09
N GLU A 34 -7.01 -0.44 -16.50
CA GLU A 34 -6.66 -1.82 -16.86
C GLU A 34 -5.56 -1.94 -17.93
N ASN A 35 -5.50 -0.99 -18.86
CA ASN A 35 -4.52 -0.97 -19.97
C ASN A 35 -3.34 -0.02 -19.73
N ASP A 36 -3.28 0.64 -18.57
CA ASP A 36 -2.25 1.60 -18.23
C ASP A 36 -1.18 0.91 -17.37
N PRO A 37 0.13 1.09 -17.66
CA PRO A 37 1.18 0.43 -16.90
C PRO A 37 1.31 1.02 -15.49
N GLU A 38 1.70 0.18 -14.52
CA GLU A 38 2.14 0.70 -13.22
C GLU A 38 3.34 1.64 -13.42
N TRP A 39 3.23 2.85 -12.87
CA TRP A 39 4.25 3.88 -13.03
C TRP A 39 4.53 4.55 -11.69
N PHE A 40 5.81 4.59 -11.31
CA PHE A 40 6.25 5.38 -10.17
C PHE A 40 6.38 6.84 -10.60
N ARG A 41 5.64 7.72 -9.93
CA ARG A 41 5.55 9.15 -10.23
C ARG A 41 6.24 9.95 -9.13
N GLU A 42 7.08 10.91 -9.51
CA GLU A 42 7.57 11.92 -8.56
C GLU A 42 6.51 13.00 -8.28
N PRO A 43 6.47 13.59 -7.08
CA PRO A 43 5.56 14.69 -6.79
C PRO A 43 5.69 15.82 -7.83
N GLY A 44 4.60 16.09 -8.55
CA GLY A 44 4.53 17.16 -9.56
C GLY A 44 4.67 16.73 -11.02
N GLU A 45 5.08 15.50 -11.31
CA GLU A 45 5.08 14.99 -12.71
C GLU A 45 3.66 14.91 -13.28
N PRO A 46 3.42 14.93 -14.60
CA PRO A 46 2.07 14.70 -15.13
C PRO A 46 1.59 13.25 -14.87
N ILE A 47 0.27 13.03 -14.92
CA ILE A 47 -0.31 11.68 -14.85
C ILE A 47 -0.10 11.01 -16.21
N PRO A 48 0.60 9.86 -16.29
CA PRO A 48 0.97 9.25 -17.57
C PRO A 48 -0.15 8.37 -18.16
N TRP A 49 -1.19 8.11 -17.39
CA TRP A 49 -2.26 7.17 -17.70
C TRP A 49 -3.34 7.81 -18.57
N LYS A 50 -3.87 7.05 -19.52
CA LYS A 50 -4.94 7.52 -20.40
C LYS A 50 -6.31 7.46 -19.73
N ALA A 51 -6.54 6.44 -18.90
CA ALA A 51 -7.81 6.19 -18.25
C ALA A 51 -7.60 5.82 -16.77
N PRO A 52 -7.03 6.74 -15.96
CA PRO A 52 -6.85 6.49 -14.55
C PRO A 52 -8.19 6.39 -13.83
N LEU A 53 -8.17 5.79 -12.65
CA LEU A 53 -9.36 5.65 -11.83
C LEU A 53 -9.07 5.99 -10.37
N LEU A 54 -10.07 6.57 -9.71
CA LEU A 54 -10.08 6.82 -8.28
C LEU A 54 -10.76 5.66 -7.57
N ARG A 55 -10.08 5.12 -6.55
CA ARG A 55 -10.63 4.19 -5.57
C ARG A 55 -10.96 4.94 -4.30
N CYS A 56 -12.25 5.09 -4.03
CA CYS A 56 -12.76 5.78 -2.86
C CYS A 56 -13.21 4.75 -1.82
N LEU A 57 -12.53 4.67 -0.69
CA LEU A 57 -12.89 3.78 0.41
C LEU A 57 -14.00 4.40 1.26
N VAL A 58 -15.05 3.64 1.51
CA VAL A 58 -16.18 3.99 2.38
C VAL A 58 -16.56 2.82 3.28
N ASP A 59 -17.30 3.07 4.36
CA ASP A 59 -17.63 2.01 5.34
C ASP A 59 -18.54 0.94 4.74
N ASP A 60 -19.56 1.37 4.00
CA ASP A 60 -20.67 0.50 3.58
C ASP A 60 -21.37 0.95 2.29
N ARG A 61 -22.39 0.19 1.87
CA ARG A 61 -23.17 0.46 0.66
C ARG A 61 -24.00 1.75 0.75
N HIS A 62 -24.38 2.17 1.95
CA HIS A 62 -25.15 3.38 2.14
C HIS A 62 -24.27 4.62 1.89
N GLN A 63 -23.06 4.65 2.47
CA GLN A 63 -22.08 5.70 2.20
C GLN A 63 -21.64 5.71 0.73
N ALA A 64 -21.44 4.54 0.10
CA ALA A 64 -21.13 4.46 -1.33
C ALA A 64 -22.19 5.17 -2.19
N ARG A 65 -23.47 4.86 -1.95
CA ARG A 65 -24.59 5.49 -2.66
C ARG A 65 -24.68 7.00 -2.40
N TYR A 66 -24.39 7.42 -1.16
CA TYR A 66 -24.37 8.83 -0.80
C TYR A 66 -23.27 9.59 -1.54
N LEU A 67 -22.05 9.03 -1.57
CA LEU A 67 -20.91 9.58 -2.31
C LEU A 67 -21.26 9.74 -3.79
N ILE A 68 -21.74 8.68 -4.45
CA ILE A 68 -22.12 8.70 -5.87
C ILE A 68 -23.15 9.81 -6.15
N ARG A 69 -24.24 9.86 -5.39
CA ARG A 69 -25.29 10.88 -5.57
C ARG A 69 -24.75 12.30 -5.41
N ARG A 70 -23.85 12.52 -4.46
CA ARG A 70 -23.23 13.84 -4.27
C ARG A 70 -22.36 14.23 -5.44
N LEU A 71 -21.53 13.31 -5.93
CA LEU A 71 -20.69 13.54 -7.10
C LEU A 71 -21.55 13.88 -8.32
N GLU A 72 -22.57 13.07 -8.62
CA GLU A 72 -23.50 13.33 -9.73
C GLU A 72 -24.20 14.69 -9.61
N THR A 73 -24.60 15.07 -8.38
CA THR A 73 -25.21 16.39 -8.12
C THR A 73 -24.23 17.54 -8.35
N CYS A 74 -22.98 17.40 -7.90
CA CYS A 74 -21.95 18.43 -8.04
C CYS A 74 -21.48 18.59 -9.49
N LEU A 75 -21.41 17.48 -10.23
CA LEU A 75 -20.97 17.45 -11.62
C LEU A 75 -22.10 17.72 -12.61
N GLN A 76 -23.35 17.66 -12.14
CA GLN A 76 -24.56 17.78 -12.97
C GLN A 76 -24.61 16.74 -14.10
N ASP A 77 -24.01 15.58 -13.87
CA ASP A 77 -23.92 14.48 -14.83
C ASP A 77 -23.88 13.13 -14.11
N HIS A 78 -24.18 12.06 -14.83
CA HIS A 78 -23.98 10.70 -14.34
C HIS A 78 -22.50 10.34 -14.35
N ILE A 79 -22.08 9.55 -13.36
CA ILE A 79 -20.70 9.07 -13.27
C ILE A 79 -20.64 7.57 -13.51
N ASP A 80 -19.70 7.15 -14.35
CA ASP A 80 -19.36 5.74 -14.46
C ASP A 80 -18.68 5.27 -13.18
N HIS A 81 -19.17 4.16 -12.61
CA HIS A 81 -18.62 3.62 -11.38
C HIS A 81 -18.96 2.14 -11.18
N TRP A 82 -18.16 1.45 -10.36
CA TRP A 82 -18.49 0.12 -9.84
C TRP A 82 -18.07 -0.01 -8.38
N LEU A 83 -18.68 -0.98 -7.69
CA LEU A 83 -18.44 -1.22 -6.26
C LEU A 83 -17.67 -2.51 -6.06
N VAL A 84 -16.60 -2.43 -5.28
CA VAL A 84 -15.78 -3.58 -4.89
C VAL A 84 -15.84 -3.74 -3.36
N PRO A 85 -16.38 -4.85 -2.82
CA PRO A 85 -16.32 -5.12 -1.39
C PRO A 85 -14.86 -5.29 -0.94
N VAL A 86 -14.49 -4.64 0.16
CA VAL A 86 -13.17 -4.83 0.79
C VAL A 86 -13.33 -5.80 1.95
N PRO A 87 -12.65 -6.97 1.93
CA PRO A 87 -12.66 -7.90 3.03
C PRO A 87 -12.15 -7.25 4.31
N ASP A 88 -12.79 -7.56 5.43
CA ASP A 88 -12.25 -7.18 6.74
C ASP A 88 -11.04 -8.07 7.04
N LYS A 89 -9.85 -7.48 6.95
CA LYS A 89 -8.57 -8.18 7.10
C LYS A 89 -7.73 -7.43 8.13
N ASP A 90 -7.14 -8.18 9.06
CA ASP A 90 -6.18 -7.64 10.01
C ASP A 90 -4.84 -7.39 9.30
N TRP A 91 -4.71 -6.21 8.72
CA TRP A 91 -3.51 -5.79 7.99
C TRP A 91 -2.26 -5.78 8.87
N ILE A 92 -2.39 -5.52 10.19
CA ILE A 92 -1.25 -5.57 11.11
C ILE A 92 -0.71 -7.00 11.18
N ARG A 93 -1.60 -7.98 11.38
CA ARG A 93 -1.22 -9.39 11.40
C ARG A 93 -0.61 -9.84 10.07
N GLU A 94 -1.21 -9.44 8.95
CA GLU A 94 -0.71 -9.80 7.62
C GLU A 94 0.68 -9.21 7.33
N SER A 95 0.88 -7.93 7.65
CA SER A 95 2.20 -7.30 7.52
C SER A 95 3.22 -7.96 8.44
N ARG A 96 2.85 -8.36 9.66
CA ARG A 96 3.74 -9.10 10.57
C ARG A 96 4.16 -10.46 10.01
N ASN A 97 3.28 -11.16 9.29
CA ASN A 97 3.58 -12.45 8.67
C ASN A 97 4.62 -12.35 7.54
N PHE A 98 4.82 -11.17 6.95
CA PHE A 98 5.85 -10.95 5.94
C PHE A 98 7.28 -10.96 6.52
N PHE A 99 7.43 -10.65 7.82
CA PHE A 99 8.73 -10.61 8.50
C PHE A 99 9.04 -11.95 9.17
N GLN A 100 9.76 -12.79 8.43
CA GLN A 100 10.26 -14.09 8.92
C GLN A 100 11.72 -13.97 9.40
N PRO A 101 12.18 -14.82 10.34
CA PRO A 101 13.58 -14.90 10.72
C PRO A 101 14.50 -15.14 9.51
N LEU A 102 15.59 -14.40 9.46
CA LEU A 102 16.54 -14.38 8.36
C LEU A 102 17.94 -14.79 8.86
N LEU A 103 18.45 -15.93 8.41
CA LEU A 103 19.81 -16.39 8.76
C LEU A 103 20.86 -15.67 7.94
N ILE A 104 21.78 -14.92 8.56
CA ILE A 104 22.91 -14.24 7.90
C ILE A 104 24.14 -15.15 7.91
N HIS A 105 24.68 -15.44 6.73
CA HIS A 105 25.91 -16.24 6.51
C HIS A 105 26.14 -17.40 7.51
N ASP A 106 25.12 -18.18 7.87
CA ASP A 106 25.23 -19.27 8.87
C ASP A 106 25.75 -18.87 10.27
N THR A 107 25.76 -17.58 10.60
CA THR A 107 26.36 -17.03 11.84
C THR A 107 25.32 -16.60 12.87
N TYR A 108 24.32 -15.81 12.46
CA TYR A 108 23.29 -15.28 13.34
C TYR A 108 21.98 -15.03 12.59
N TRP A 109 20.89 -14.96 13.34
CA TRP A 109 19.56 -14.64 12.82
C TRP A 109 19.25 -13.15 12.94
N ILE A 110 18.45 -12.62 12.03
CA ILE A 110 17.72 -11.35 12.19
C ILE A 110 16.24 -11.69 12.26
N ARG A 111 15.53 -11.16 13.26
CA ARG A 111 14.10 -11.43 13.41
C ARG A 111 13.33 -10.25 14.01
N PRO A 112 12.01 -10.15 13.77
CA PRO A 112 11.17 -9.20 14.47
C PRO A 112 10.90 -9.63 15.93
N PRO A 113 10.48 -8.69 16.80
CA PRO A 113 10.22 -8.99 18.22
C PRO A 113 9.06 -9.96 18.43
N TRP A 114 8.06 -9.97 17.53
CA TRP A 114 6.88 -10.85 17.60
C TRP A 114 7.12 -12.28 17.11
N GLN A 115 8.29 -12.58 16.54
CA GLN A 115 8.72 -13.95 16.24
C GLN A 115 9.66 -14.40 17.35
N SER A 116 9.22 -15.26 18.27
CA SER A 116 10.06 -15.68 19.40
C SER A 116 11.13 -16.71 19.03
N GLU A 117 10.90 -17.48 17.96
CA GLU A 117 11.71 -18.65 17.64
C GLU A 117 12.65 -18.40 16.46
N THR A 118 13.86 -18.94 16.59
CA THR A 118 14.79 -19.17 15.49
C THR A 118 14.92 -20.68 15.29
N PRO A 119 15.14 -21.15 14.05
CA PRO A 119 15.26 -22.58 13.77
C PRO A 119 16.36 -23.33 14.54
N ASP A 120 17.36 -22.62 15.08
CA ASP A 120 18.46 -23.20 15.84
C ASP A 120 18.94 -22.27 16.98
N THR A 121 20.05 -22.66 17.62
CA THR A 121 20.63 -22.01 18.80
C THR A 121 21.58 -20.85 18.49
N ARG A 122 21.75 -20.47 17.22
CA ARG A 122 22.59 -19.32 16.86
C ARG A 122 22.02 -18.02 17.44
N PRO A 123 22.86 -17.01 17.75
CA PRO A 123 22.40 -15.74 18.28
C PRO A 123 21.45 -15.04 17.31
N ALA A 124 20.57 -14.20 17.85
CA ALA A 124 19.58 -13.46 17.08
C ALA A 124 19.66 -11.95 17.36
N LEU A 125 19.80 -11.15 16.30
CA LEU A 125 19.57 -9.72 16.30
C LEU A 125 18.06 -9.46 16.16
N ILE A 126 17.50 -8.76 17.15
CA ILE A 126 16.09 -8.41 17.16
C ILE A 126 15.94 -7.00 16.58
N LEU A 127 15.24 -6.87 15.45
CA LEU A 127 14.96 -5.59 14.82
C LEU A 127 13.46 -5.37 14.75
N GLU A 128 12.97 -4.20 15.13
CA GLU A 128 11.59 -3.82 14.85
C GLU A 128 11.48 -3.29 13.41
N PRO A 129 10.71 -3.95 12.53
CA PRO A 129 10.34 -3.37 11.25
C PRO A 129 9.55 -2.08 11.47
N GLY A 130 9.99 -1.02 10.81
CA GLY A 130 9.37 0.30 10.88
C GLY A 130 9.72 1.11 9.66
N LEU A 131 9.81 2.43 9.82
CA LEU A 131 10.15 3.35 8.73
C LEU A 131 11.64 3.32 8.36
N ALA A 132 12.50 2.84 9.25
CA ALA A 132 13.93 2.75 9.01
C ALA A 132 14.26 1.59 8.05
N PHE A 133 15.11 1.88 7.06
CA PHE A 133 15.69 0.86 6.20
C PHE A 133 16.71 0.00 6.97
N GLY A 134 16.93 -1.24 6.55
CA GLY A 134 18.00 -2.09 7.10
C GLY A 134 17.55 -3.33 7.89
N THR A 135 16.32 -3.81 7.71
CA THR A 135 15.82 -5.05 8.34
C THR A 135 16.50 -6.33 7.81
N GLY A 136 17.38 -6.23 6.82
CA GLY A 136 18.08 -7.36 6.21
C GLY A 136 17.34 -8.04 5.06
N GLN A 137 16.04 -7.76 4.86
CA GLN A 137 15.25 -8.36 3.76
C GLN A 137 15.63 -7.82 2.37
N HIS A 138 16.17 -6.60 2.30
CA HIS A 138 16.61 -6.02 1.03
C HIS A 138 18.00 -6.57 0.63
N PRO A 139 18.23 -6.92 -0.66
CA PRO A 139 19.49 -7.53 -1.11
C PRO A 139 20.75 -6.74 -0.74
N THR A 140 20.69 -5.41 -0.74
CA THR A 140 21.85 -4.57 -0.39
C THR A 140 22.22 -4.67 1.09
N THR A 141 21.24 -4.61 2.00
CA THR A 141 21.49 -4.82 3.43
C THR A 141 21.99 -6.25 3.67
N ARG A 142 21.36 -7.23 3.02
CA ARG A 142 21.72 -8.64 3.13
C ARG A 142 23.18 -8.88 2.76
N PHE A 143 23.60 -8.38 1.59
CA PHE A 143 24.96 -8.50 1.11
C PHE A 143 25.99 -7.91 2.08
N LEU A 144 25.72 -6.71 2.61
CA LEU A 144 26.61 -6.08 3.58
C LEU A 144 26.71 -6.87 4.89
N LEU A 145 25.59 -7.40 5.38
CA LEU A 145 25.55 -8.22 6.59
C LEU A 145 26.30 -9.55 6.41
N ASP A 146 26.12 -10.21 5.26
CA ASP A 146 26.88 -11.43 4.92
C ASP A 146 28.38 -11.10 4.83
N TRP A 147 28.76 -9.97 4.20
CA TRP A 147 30.16 -9.54 4.13
C TRP A 147 30.77 -9.27 5.52
N LEU A 148 30.06 -8.58 6.41
CA LEU A 148 30.50 -8.33 7.78
C LEU A 148 30.65 -9.62 8.59
N ALA A 149 29.74 -10.58 8.42
CA ALA A 149 29.82 -11.88 9.08
C ALA A 149 31.06 -12.68 8.65
N MET A 150 31.49 -12.55 7.39
CA MET A 150 32.72 -13.16 6.87
C MET A 150 34.00 -12.44 7.30
N HIS A 151 33.92 -11.17 7.71
CA HIS A 151 35.07 -10.33 8.05
C HIS A 151 34.91 -9.67 9.44
N PRO A 152 34.90 -10.47 10.53
CA PRO A 152 34.86 -9.93 11.88
C PRO A 152 36.11 -9.06 12.17
N PRO A 153 35.98 -8.05 13.04
CA PRO A 153 37.08 -7.15 13.40
C PRO A 153 38.22 -7.83 14.15
#